data_AF-A0A090Z872-F1
#
_entry.id   AF-A0A090Z872-F1
#
_cell.length_a   1.000
_cell.length_b   1.000
_cell.length_c   1.000
_cell.angle_alpha   90.00
_cell.angle_beta   90.00
_cell.angle_gamma   90.00
#
_symmetry.space_group_name_H-M   'P 1'
#
loop_
_entity.id
_entity.type
_entity.pdbx_description
1 polymer ?
#
loop_
_entity_poly.entity_id
_entity_poly.type
_entity_poly.pdbx_seq_one_letter_code
_entity_poly.pdbx_strand_id
1 'polypeptide(L)'
;MRLQSDAEPGMRRNKLVYESPIQKHYESFIECLREFCEVRSDVAVYSFYQFVVDAVNSLNKQERILIYERYLHKDHYKSDRQHYLAMDITSQKYSKQMDPARGKLIKDLGIEGLQLNIPDWMKR
;
A
#
# COMPACT_ATOMS: atom_id res chain seq x y z
N MET A 1 18.08 9.29 -16.28
CA MET A 1 18.43 8.62 -15.01
C MET A 1 17.72 7.28 -15.04
N ARG A 2 18.44 6.15 -14.99
CA ARG A 2 17.78 4.83 -14.88
C ARG A 2 17.25 4.76 -13.45
N LEU A 3 15.93 4.77 -13.26
CA LEU A 3 15.30 4.33 -12.03
C LEU A 3 15.95 2.99 -11.69
N GLN A 4 16.73 2.93 -10.60
CA GLN A 4 17.22 1.67 -10.07
C GLN A 4 15.98 0.81 -9.85
N SER A 5 15.86 -0.24 -10.65
CA SER A 5 14.63 -1.01 -10.84
C SER A 5 14.22 -1.86 -9.64
N ASP A 6 14.91 -1.76 -8.50
CA ASP A 6 14.77 -2.69 -7.38
C ASP A 6 14.68 -1.99 -6.01
N ALA A 7 14.36 -0.70 -5.95
CA ALA A 7 14.10 -0.04 -4.67
C ALA A 7 12.69 -0.39 -4.16
N GLU A 8 12.50 -1.64 -3.73
CA GLU A 8 11.28 -2.06 -3.04
C GLU A 8 11.22 -1.48 -1.62
N PRO A 9 10.04 -1.06 -1.14
CA PRO A 9 9.88 -0.73 0.27
C PRO A 9 10.09 -2.00 1.11
N GLY A 10 11.07 -1.96 2.01
CA GLY A 10 11.45 -3.08 2.87
C GLY A 10 10.88 -2.92 4.27
N MET A 11 10.57 -4.03 4.95
CA MET A 11 10.24 -3.98 6.38
C MET A 11 11.52 -4.02 7.23
N ARG A 12 11.81 -2.93 7.97
CA ARG A 12 12.90 -2.90 8.98
C ARG A 12 12.34 -2.52 10.35
N ARG A 13 12.69 -3.28 11.38
CA ARG A 13 12.23 -3.05 12.77
C ARG A 13 10.70 -2.84 12.86
N ASN A 14 9.96 -3.64 12.09
CA ASN A 14 8.51 -3.57 11.90
C ASN A 14 7.99 -2.31 11.21
N LYS A 15 8.79 -1.37 10.72
CA LYS A 15 8.33 -0.23 9.91
C LYS A 15 8.60 -0.50 8.43
N LEU A 16 7.68 -0.04 7.58
CA LEU A 16 7.94 0.01 6.16
C LEU A 16 8.95 1.13 5.92
N VAL A 17 10.05 0.81 5.27
CA VAL A 17 11.13 1.74 4.99
C VAL A 17 11.27 1.85 3.49
N TYR A 18 11.24 3.08 3.03
CA TYR A 18 11.59 3.48 1.68
C TYR A 18 12.53 4.66 1.82
N GLU A 19 13.75 4.52 1.32
CA GLU A 19 14.77 5.57 1.42
C GLU A 19 14.47 6.64 0.37
N SER A 20 13.47 7.47 0.66
CA SER A 20 13.17 8.67 -0.13
C SER A 20 14.03 9.83 0.37
N PRO A 21 14.76 10.54 -0.51
CA PRO A 21 15.47 11.76 -0.14
C PRO A 21 14.53 12.96 0.09
N ILE A 22 13.20 12.79 -0.04
CA ILE A 22 12.22 13.87 -0.09
C ILE A 22 11.24 13.79 1.09
N GLN A 23 11.04 14.92 1.78
CA GLN A 23 10.22 15.06 2.99
C GLN A 23 8.78 15.53 2.73
N LYS A 24 8.25 15.40 1.51
CA LYS A 24 6.91 15.92 1.19
C LYS A 24 5.82 15.13 1.94
N HIS A 25 4.94 15.85 2.63
CA HIS A 25 3.70 15.30 3.17
C HIS A 25 2.51 15.78 2.33
N TYR A 26 1.66 14.84 1.94
CA TYR A 26 0.40 15.07 1.24
C TYR A 26 -0.77 14.86 2.19
N GLU A 27 -1.85 15.62 2.00
CA GLU A 27 -3.04 15.52 2.85
C GLU A 27 -4.02 14.44 2.34
N SER A 28 -3.95 14.06 1.07
CA SER A 28 -4.78 12.98 0.49
C SER A 28 -4.12 12.25 -0.69
N PHE A 29 -4.58 11.03 -0.98
CA PHE A 29 -4.12 10.26 -2.13
C PHE A 29 -4.46 10.93 -3.47
N ILE A 30 -5.58 11.63 -3.57
CA ILE A 30 -5.99 12.32 -4.80
C ILE A 30 -5.05 13.49 -5.12
N GLU A 31 -4.67 14.27 -4.10
CA GLU A 31 -3.69 15.35 -4.24
C GLU A 31 -2.34 14.81 -4.71
N CYS A 32 -1.84 13.77 -4.03
CA CYS A 32 -0.60 13.10 -4.38
C CYS A 32 -0.62 12.52 -5.82
N LEU A 33 -1.71 11.85 -6.21
CA LEU A 33 -1.88 11.34 -7.57
C LEU A 33 -1.96 12.44 -8.63
N ARG A 34 -2.63 13.56 -8.34
CA ARG A 34 -2.73 14.69 -9.28
C ARG A 34 -1.34 15.24 -9.58
N GLU A 35 -0.55 15.54 -8.55
CA GLU A 35 0.83 16.03 -8.74
C GLU A 35 1.68 15.00 -9.48
N PHE A 36 1.56 13.72 -9.15
CA PHE A 36 2.27 12.63 -9.84
C PHE A 36 1.92 12.54 -11.33
N CYS A 37 0.63 12.63 -11.68
CA CYS A 37 0.16 12.56 -13.07
C CYS A 37 0.58 13.78 -13.88
N GLU A 38 0.60 14.96 -13.26
CA GLU A 38 1.02 16.22 -13.89
C GLU A 38 2.54 16.30 -14.07
N VAL A 39 3.32 15.65 -13.20
CA VAL A 39 4.78 15.78 -13.16
C VAL A 39 5.45 14.39 -13.20
N ARG A 40 5.93 13.98 -14.38
CA ARG A 40 6.73 12.75 -14.54
C ARG A 40 8.20 12.97 -14.17
N SER A 41 8.46 13.32 -12.91
CA SER A 41 9.80 13.44 -12.35
C SER A 41 10.07 12.37 -11.30
N ASP A 42 11.33 11.97 -11.15
CA ASP A 42 11.75 11.03 -10.10
C ASP A 42 11.33 11.54 -8.70
N VAL A 43 11.33 12.86 -8.51
CA VAL A 43 10.92 13.51 -7.24
C VAL A 43 9.45 13.22 -6.90
N ALA A 44 8.55 13.30 -7.88
CA ALA A 44 7.13 13.01 -7.67
C ALA A 44 6.88 11.52 -7.39
N VAL A 45 7.63 10.64 -8.05
CA VAL A 45 7.60 9.18 -7.82
C VAL A 45 8.00 8.85 -6.38
N TYR A 46 9.13 9.37 -5.89
CA TYR A 46 9.57 9.16 -4.52
C TYR A 46 8.56 9.69 -3.49
N SER A 47 7.95 10.85 -3.76
CA SER A 47 6.96 11.46 -2.88
C SER A 47 5.67 10.63 -2.79
N PHE A 48 5.24 10.03 -3.90
CA PHE A 48 4.12 9.09 -3.93
C PHE A 48 4.40 7.83 -3.08
N TYR A 49 5.58 7.23 -3.24
CA TYR A 49 5.95 6.08 -2.42
C TYR A 49 6.04 6.42 -0.93
N GLN A 50 6.58 7.58 -0.58
CA GLN A 50 6.64 8.03 0.81
C GLN A 50 5.25 8.16 1.44
N PHE A 51 4.28 8.72 0.69
CA PHE A 51 2.90 8.83 1.16
C PHE A 51 2.28 7.46 1.48
N VAL A 52 2.45 6.47 0.59
CA VAL A 52 1.98 5.10 0.83
C VAL A 52 2.67 4.48 2.03
N VAL A 53 3.97 4.72 2.20
CA VAL A 53 4.76 4.23 3.33
C VAL A 53 4.28 4.80 4.65
N ASP A 54 3.98 6.08 4.70
CA ASP A 54 3.47 6.76 5.89
C ASP A 54 2.09 6.22 6.28
N ALA A 55 1.20 6.03 5.31
CA ALA A 55 -0.12 5.43 5.53
C ALA A 55 -0.04 3.97 6.02
N VAL A 56 0.95 3.19 5.57
CA VAL A 56 1.17 1.83 6.09
C VAL A 56 1.81 1.86 7.48
N ASN A 57 2.65 2.85 7.77
CA ASN A 57 3.31 3.01 9.05
C ASN A 57 2.42 3.55 10.17
N SER A 58 1.25 4.13 9.85
CA SER A 58 0.22 4.49 10.84
C SER A 58 -0.44 3.26 11.48
N LEU A 59 -0.49 2.14 10.75
CA LEU A 59 -1.10 0.88 11.19
C LEU A 59 -0.33 0.27 12.37
N ASN A 60 -1.01 -0.56 13.16
CA ASN A 60 -0.32 -1.31 14.21
C ASN A 60 0.61 -2.38 13.61
N LYS A 61 1.47 -2.99 14.43
CA LYS A 61 2.48 -3.97 13.98
C LYS A 61 1.87 -5.13 13.19
N GLN A 62 0.78 -5.73 13.66
CA GLN A 62 0.16 -6.89 13.01
C GLN A 62 -0.52 -6.50 11.71
N GLU A 63 -1.26 -5.40 11.72
CA GLU A 63 -1.92 -4.82 10.53
C GLU A 63 -0.90 -4.49 9.44
N ARG A 64 0.24 -3.92 9.82
CA ARG A 64 1.31 -3.56 8.88
C ARG A 64 1.92 -4.78 8.20
N ILE A 65 2.18 -5.85 8.94
CA ILE A 65 2.69 -7.12 8.37
C ILE A 65 1.67 -7.69 7.39
N LEU A 66 0.40 -7.74 7.78
CA LEU A 66 -0.69 -8.22 6.92
C LEU A 66 -0.77 -7.44 5.59
N ILE A 67 -0.77 -6.12 5.65
CA ILE A 67 -0.82 -5.27 4.45
C ILE A 67 0.45 -5.45 3.60
N TYR A 68 1.62 -5.50 4.23
CA TYR A 68 2.89 -5.70 3.54
C TYR A 68 2.92 -7.01 2.76
N GLU A 69 2.64 -8.14 3.42
CA GLU A 69 2.65 -9.46 2.80
C GLU A 69 1.56 -9.62 1.72
N ARG A 70 0.43 -8.94 1.86
CA ARG A 70 -0.67 -9.04 0.91
C ARG A 70 -0.51 -8.17 -0.34
N TYR A 71 0.16 -7.01 -0.22
CA TYR A 71 0.12 -5.99 -1.27
C TYR A 71 1.47 -5.42 -1.70
N LEU A 72 2.47 -5.39 -0.81
CA LEU A 72 3.68 -4.58 -1.03
C LEU A 72 4.95 -5.42 -1.18
N HIS A 73 4.96 -6.62 -0.61
CA HIS A 73 6.06 -7.56 -0.82
C HIS A 73 6.13 -7.99 -2.29
N LYS A 74 7.33 -8.23 -2.82
CA LYS A 74 7.52 -8.68 -4.22
C LYS A 74 6.76 -9.96 -4.56
N ASP A 75 6.82 -10.91 -3.62
CA ASP A 75 6.13 -12.20 -3.69
C ASP A 75 4.79 -12.13 -2.96
N HIS A 76 4.13 -10.97 -2.96
CA HIS A 76 2.86 -10.83 -2.25
C HIS A 76 1.83 -11.84 -2.74
N TYR A 77 1.01 -12.29 -1.81
CA TYR A 77 -0.12 -13.17 -2.12
C TYR A 77 -1.07 -12.46 -3.08
N LYS A 78 -1.49 -13.12 -4.15
CA LYS A 78 -2.34 -12.51 -5.20
C LYS A 78 -3.82 -12.49 -4.81
N SER A 79 -4.24 -13.36 -3.89
CA SER A 79 -5.60 -13.42 -3.38
C SER A 79 -5.64 -13.57 -1.86
N ASP A 80 -6.77 -13.20 -1.26
CA ASP A 80 -7.01 -13.40 0.17
C ASP A 80 -6.95 -14.88 0.52
N ARG A 81 -7.39 -15.74 -0.40
CA ARG A 81 -7.28 -17.19 -0.29
C ARG A 81 -5.84 -17.68 -0.16
N GLN A 82 -4.95 -17.23 -1.04
CA GLN A 82 -3.54 -17.60 -0.94
C GLN A 82 -2.94 -17.14 0.39
N HIS A 83 -3.30 -15.93 0.83
CA HIS A 83 -2.74 -15.36 2.05
C HIS A 83 -3.21 -16.09 3.32
N TYR A 84 -4.52 -16.27 3.52
CA TYR A 84 -5.02 -16.92 4.73
C TYR A 84 -4.59 -18.39 4.83
N LEU A 85 -4.44 -19.06 3.67
CA LEU A 85 -3.92 -20.43 3.63
C LEU A 85 -2.45 -20.48 4.06
N ALA A 86 -1.63 -19.54 3.61
CA ALA A 86 -0.22 -19.46 4.01
C ALA A 86 -0.05 -19.11 5.50
N MET A 87 -1.00 -18.38 6.07
CA MET A 87 -1.08 -18.08 7.50
C MET A 87 -1.67 -19.22 8.36
N ASP A 88 -2.16 -20.29 7.74
CA ASP A 88 -2.87 -21.39 8.41
C ASP A 88 -4.06 -20.93 9.27
N ILE A 89 -4.91 -20.04 8.72
CA ILE A 89 -6.12 -19.56 9.38
C ILE A 89 -7.35 -19.66 8.49
N THR A 90 -8.53 -19.64 9.11
CA THR A 90 -9.80 -19.61 8.36
C THR A 90 -10.03 -18.27 7.69
N SER A 91 -10.78 -18.28 6.58
CA SER A 91 -11.20 -17.05 5.88
C SER A 91 -11.92 -16.05 6.82
N GLN A 92 -12.75 -16.55 7.73
CA GLN A 92 -13.46 -15.73 8.71
C GLN A 92 -12.50 -15.06 9.70
N LYS A 93 -11.48 -15.78 10.19
CA LYS A 93 -10.46 -15.22 11.08
C LYS A 93 -9.59 -14.20 10.35
N TYR A 94 -9.26 -14.48 9.09
CA TYR A 94 -8.52 -13.57 8.23
C TYR A 94 -9.28 -12.26 7.99
N SER A 95 -10.56 -12.31 7.59
CA SER A 95 -11.40 -11.11 7.40
C SER A 95 -11.47 -10.26 8.66
N LYS A 96 -11.65 -10.88 9.84
CA LYS A 96 -11.63 -10.17 11.14
C LYS A 96 -10.33 -9.40 11.42
N GLN A 97 -9.20 -9.83 10.84
CA GLN A 97 -7.90 -9.16 11.00
C GLN A 97 -7.61 -8.17 9.87
N MET A 98 -7.89 -8.56 8.63
CA MET A 98 -7.53 -7.81 7.43
C MET A 98 -8.49 -6.65 7.15
N ASP A 99 -9.80 -6.81 7.39
CA ASP A 99 -10.78 -5.77 7.05
C ASP A 99 -10.61 -4.49 7.88
N PRO A 100 -10.32 -4.54 9.20
CA PRO A 100 -9.95 -3.35 9.96
C PRO A 100 -8.68 -2.66 9.43
N ALA A 101 -7.67 -3.44 9.03
CA ALA A 101 -6.42 -2.90 8.48
C ALA A 101 -6.68 -2.17 7.15
N ARG A 102 -7.48 -2.78 6.27
CA ARG A 102 -7.92 -2.16 5.01
C ARG A 102 -8.73 -0.90 5.24
N GLY A 103 -9.67 -0.93 6.18
CA GLY A 103 -10.50 0.24 6.50
C GLY A 103 -9.66 1.43 6.95
N LYS A 104 -8.70 1.20 7.84
CA LYS A 104 -7.74 2.23 8.27
C LYS A 104 -6.91 2.75 7.10
N LEU A 105 -6.37 1.85 6.28
CA LEU A 105 -5.55 2.25 5.13
C LEU A 105 -6.36 3.05 4.10
N ILE A 106 -7.61 2.64 3.81
CA ILE A 106 -8.53 3.37 2.93
C ILE A 106 -8.77 4.79 3.46
N LYS A 107 -8.99 4.91 4.77
CA LYS A 107 -9.17 6.20 5.45
C LYS A 107 -7.91 7.06 5.39
N ASP A 108 -6.75 6.50 5.72
CA ASP A 108 -5.48 7.23 5.78
C ASP A 108 -5.01 7.67 4.39
N LEU A 109 -5.34 6.89 3.35
CA LEU A 109 -5.15 7.30 1.96
C LEU A 109 -6.21 8.32 1.52
N GLY A 110 -7.29 8.53 2.27
CA GLY A 110 -8.38 9.43 1.87
C GLY A 110 -9.12 8.92 0.63
N ILE A 111 -9.21 7.60 0.46
CA ILE A 111 -9.89 6.95 -0.67
C ILE A 111 -11.26 6.37 -0.27
N GLU A 112 -11.79 6.84 0.86
CA GLU A 112 -13.16 6.54 1.28
C GLU A 112 -14.15 7.00 0.20
N GLY A 113 -14.99 6.07 -0.29
CA GLY A 113 -15.99 6.38 -1.31
C GLY A 113 -15.46 6.44 -2.75
N LEU A 114 -14.17 6.18 -3.00
CA LEU A 114 -13.68 5.94 -4.36
C LEU A 114 -14.27 4.63 -4.90
N GLN A 115 -15.30 4.73 -5.73
CA GLN A 115 -15.74 3.62 -6.56
C GLN A 115 -14.74 3.42 -7.69
N LEU A 116 -13.98 2.33 -7.61
CA LEU A 116 -13.25 1.84 -8.76
C LEU A 116 -14.28 1.36 -9.79
N ASN A 117 -14.52 2.18 -10.82
CA ASN A 117 -15.20 1.75 -12.04
C ASN A 117 -14.26 0.80 -12.82
N ILE A 118 -13.98 -0.37 -12.23
CA ILE A 118 -13.22 -1.42 -12.89
C ILE A 118 -14.10 -1.89 -14.05
N PRO A 119 -13.66 -1.73 -15.30
CA PRO A 119 -14.41 -2.22 -16.45
C PRO A 119 -14.63 -3.73 -16.32
N ASP A 120 -15.78 -4.24 -16.78
CA ASP A 120 -16.12 -5.67 -16.62
C ASP A 120 -15.07 -6.62 -17.22
N TRP A 121 -14.34 -6.17 -18.24
CA TRP A 121 -13.26 -6.94 -18.84
C TRP A 121 -12.02 -7.11 -17.95
N MET A 122 -11.83 -6.26 -16.93
CA MET A 122 -10.77 -6.35 -15.91
C MET A 122 -11.19 -7.14 -14.67
N LYS A 123 -12.47 -7.54 -14.52
CA LYS A 123 -12.98 -8.27 -13.35
C LYS A 123 -12.74 -9.80 -13.40
N ARG A 124 -11.90 -10.28 -14.31
CA ARG A 124 -11.65 -11.72 -14.56
C ARG A 124 -10.38 -12.22 -13.89
#